data_AF-X1MBC4-F1
#
_entry.id   AF-X1MBC4-F1
#
_cell.length_a   1.000
_cell.length_b   1.000
_cell.length_c   1.000
_cell.angle_alpha   90.00
_cell.angle_beta   90.00
_cell.angle_gamma   90.00
#
_symmetry.space_group_name_H-M   'P 1'
#
loop_
_entity.id
_entity.type
_entity.pdbx_description
1 polymer ?
#
loop_
_entity_poly.entity_id
_entity_poly.type
_entity_poly.pdbx_seq_one_letter_code
_entity_poly.pdbx_strand_id
1 'polypeptide(L)' 'MPIKGIGINADSYRIKGDPELLEADLAFFEKAGFKYVEIPIHGVDG' A
#
# COMPACT_ATOMS: atom_id res chain seq x y z
N MET A 1 -6.86 -17.69 17.50
CA MET A 1 -7.52 -16.83 16.49
C MET A 1 -6.87 -17.09 15.15
N PRO A 2 -7.62 -17.29 14.05
CA PRO A 2 -7.02 -17.44 12.73
C PRO A 2 -6.45 -16.11 12.22
N ILE A 3 -5.40 -16.18 11.39
CA ILE A 3 -4.87 -15.03 10.66
C ILE A 3 -5.95 -14.51 9.70
N LYS A 4 -6.23 -13.20 9.74
CA LYS A 4 -7.30 -12.58 8.93
C LYS A 4 -6.86 -12.12 7.54
N GLY A 5 -5.55 -12.06 7.31
CA GLY A 5 -4.88 -11.67 6.07
C GLY A 5 -3.45 -11.21 6.32
N ILE A 6 -2.71 -10.99 5.23
CA ILE A 6 -1.35 -10.43 5.23
C ILE A 6 -1.42 -9.02 4.65
N GLY A 7 -0.64 -8.08 5.21
CA GLY A 7 -0.54 -6.71 4.73
C GLY A 7 0.84 -6.35 4.20
N ILE A 8 0.93 -5.21 3.51
CA ILE A 8 2.16 -4.63 2.97
C ILE A 8 2.18 -3.11 3.19
N ASN A 9 3.37 -2.53 3.27
CA ASN A 9 3.55 -1.08 3.29
C ASN A 9 3.70 -0.54 1.86
N ALA A 10 2.89 0.45 1.51
CA ALA A 10 3.05 1.23 0.28
C ALA A 10 3.95 2.44 0.55
N ASP A 11 5.00 2.60 -0.24
CA ASP A 11 5.94 3.71 -0.11
C ASP A 11 5.30 5.03 -0.58
N SER A 12 5.15 5.99 0.31
CA SER A 12 4.58 7.31 0.01
C SER A 12 5.44 8.12 -0.96
N TYR A 13 6.76 7.92 -1.00
CA TYR A 13 7.64 8.56 -2.00
C TYR A 13 7.35 8.09 -3.42
N ARG A 14 6.85 6.86 -3.57
CA ARG A 14 6.41 6.34 -4.86
C ARG A 14 5.06 6.93 -5.27
N ILE A 15 4.12 7.02 -4.33
CA ILE A 15 2.77 7.53 -4.57
C ILE A 15 2.79 9.03 -4.91
N LYS A 16 3.64 9.83 -4.25
CA LYS A 16 3.76 11.29 -4.47
C LYS A 16 2.45 12.08 -4.39
N GLY A 17 1.49 11.58 -3.63
CA GLY A 17 0.14 12.14 -3.57
C GLY A 17 -0.67 12.01 -4.86
N ASP A 18 -0.19 11.22 -5.84
CA ASP A 18 -0.87 10.92 -7.09
C ASP A 18 -1.87 9.76 -6.91
N PRO A 19 -3.18 10.00 -7.07
CA PRO A 19 -4.20 8.95 -6.93
C PRO A 19 -4.05 7.83 -7.97
N GLU A 20 -3.59 8.12 -9.19
CA GLU A 20 -3.45 7.10 -10.24
C GLU A 20 -2.33 6.12 -9.90
N LEU A 21 -1.24 6.61 -9.30
CA LEU A 21 -0.16 5.75 -8.78
C LEU A 21 -0.64 4.90 -7.61
N LEU A 22 -1.45 5.47 -6.70
CA LEU A 22 -2.04 4.71 -5.61
C LEU A 22 -2.95 3.58 -6.15
N GLU A 23 -3.81 3.87 -7.13
CA GLU A 23 -4.69 2.86 -7.73
C GLU A 23 -3.91 1.72 -8.40
N ALA A 24 -2.86 2.04 -9.16
CA ALA A 24 -1.99 1.05 -9.78
C ALA A 24 -1.31 0.14 -8.75
N ASP A 25 -0.88 0.72 -7.62
CA ASP A 25 -0.24 0.02 -6.52
C ASP A 25 -1.21 -0.93 -5.81
N LEU A 26 -2.40 -0.44 -5.48
CA LEU A 26 -3.44 -1.25 -4.84
C LEU A 26 -3.84 -2.44 -5.71
N ALA A 27 -4.02 -2.23 -7.02
CA ALA A 27 -4.33 -3.31 -7.96
C ALA A 27 -3.21 -4.36 -8.04
N PHE A 28 -1.95 -3.92 -8.00
CA PHE A 28 -0.81 -4.82 -7.95
C PHE A 28 -0.76 -5.63 -6.65
N PHE A 29 -0.97 -4.99 -5.49
CA PHE A 29 -0.94 -5.66 -4.20
C PHE A 29 -2.07 -6.66 -4.02
N GLU A 30 -3.27 -6.33 -4.49
CA GLU A 30 -4.40 -7.25 -4.52
C GLU A 30 -4.07 -8.48 -5.36
N LYS A 31 -3.54 -8.29 -6.57
CA LYS A 31 -3.09 -9.39 -7.45
C LYS A 31 -2.00 -10.25 -6.82
N ALA A 32 -1.15 -9.65 -5.97
CA ALA A 32 -0.11 -10.36 -5.22
C ALA A 32 -0.63 -11.07 -3.96
N GLY A 33 -1.90 -10.90 -3.58
CA GLY A 33 -2.54 -11.57 -2.45
C GLY A 33 -2.48 -10.82 -1.12
N PHE A 34 -2.06 -9.55 -1.13
CA PHE A 34 -2.12 -8.71 0.06
C PHE A 34 -3.54 -8.20 0.28
N LYS A 35 -4.01 -8.31 1.52
CA LYS A 35 -5.37 -7.91 1.93
C LYS A 35 -5.41 -6.52 2.54
N TYR A 36 -4.28 -6.05 3.06
CA TYR A 36 -4.16 -4.78 3.76
C TYR A 36 -2.97 -4.01 3.21
N VAL A 37 -3.14 -2.70 3.08
CA VAL A 37 -2.08 -1.79 2.64
C VAL A 37 -1.99 -0.67 3.67
N GLU A 38 -0.79 -0.43 4.17
CA GLU A 38 -0.48 0.69 5.07
C GLU A 38 0.36 1.71 4.32
N ILE A 39 0.00 2.99 4.42
CA ILE A 39 0.86 4.10 3.98
C ILE A 39 1.51 4.67 5.24
N PRO A 40 2.80 4.39 5.50
CA PRO A 40 3.44 4.81 6.74
C PRO A 40 3.65 6.33 6.75
N ILE A 41 3.28 6.96 7.87
CA ILE A 41 3.40 8.41 8.08
C ILE A 41 4.84 8.89 7.91
N HIS A 42 5.83 8.08 8.31
CA HIS A 42 7.25 8.42 8.20
C HIS A 42 7.78 8.54 6.76
N GLY A 43 7.01 8.15 5.74
CA GLY A 43 7.39 8.34 4.33
C GLY A 43 6.74 9.56 3.67
N VAL A 44 5.88 10.29 4.39
CA VAL A 44 5.10 11.42 3.85
C VAL A 44 5.90 12.74 3.91
N ASP A 45 6.88 12.86 4.81
CA ASP A 45 7.72 14.07 4.99
C ASP A 45 8.95 14.11 4.06
N GLY A 46 8.79 13.61 2.83
CA GLY A 46 9.83 13.47 1.82
C GLY A 46 9.96 14.60 0.81
#